data_AF-A0A7S0JNH9-F1
#
_entry.id   AF-A0A7S0JNH9-F1
#
_cell.length_a   1.000
_cell.length_b   1.000
_cell.length_c   1.000
_cell.angle_alpha   90.00
_cell.angle_beta   90.00
_cell.angle_gamma   90.00
#
_symmetry.space_group_name_H-M   'P 1'
#
loop_
_entity.id
_entity.type
_entity.pdbx_description
1 polymer ?
#
loop_
_entity_poly.entity_id
_entity_poly.type
_entity_poly.pdbx_seq_one_letter_code
_entity_poly.pdbx_strand_id
1 'polypeptide(L)'
;STARTKEVLRPDTTTVTQPQHVWPTMTDDEWTKVEVQLKDLILQDYGRKNNVNTASLTQSEIRDIILGMEVAPPSQQRQQIAEIEKQARAQSQVTETTTRSTNIHGEEIITTTQTNYESASFASRSDWRQRAVNSETLHRRTEHVHTDSRDLGEEGITYVVPKNILRRFVAIADVRTQVAGFMYGSAPRDAPDVREVRCIVLPPQVGSQYDVKLPDALPS
;
A
#
# COMPACT_ATOMS: atom_id res chain seq x y z
N SER A 1 25.15 -14.97 -5.56
CA SER A 1 23.97 -14.10 -5.45
C SER A 1 24.35 -12.65 -5.12
N THR A 2 25.14 -12.41 -4.08
CA THR A 2 25.51 -11.05 -3.59
C THR A 2 26.17 -10.11 -4.61
N ALA A 3 27.00 -10.61 -5.53
CA ALA A 3 27.61 -9.77 -6.59
C ALA A 3 26.55 -9.25 -7.57
N ARG A 4 25.65 -10.11 -8.04
CA ARG A 4 24.54 -9.74 -8.93
C ARG A 4 23.56 -8.78 -8.26
N THR A 5 23.29 -8.96 -6.97
CA THR A 5 22.47 -8.02 -6.19
C THR A 5 23.07 -6.61 -6.17
N LYS A 6 24.40 -6.50 -6.04
CA LYS A 6 25.08 -5.20 -6.06
C LYS A 6 25.06 -4.56 -7.44
N GLU A 7 25.18 -5.35 -8.50
CA GLU A 7 25.04 -4.88 -9.89
C GLU A 7 23.62 -4.36 -10.15
N VAL A 8 22.58 -5.06 -9.70
CA VAL A 8 21.18 -4.61 -9.82
C VAL A 8 20.95 -3.28 -9.10
N LEU A 9 21.54 -3.09 -7.91
CA LEU A 9 21.43 -1.84 -7.15
C LEU A 9 22.27 -0.70 -7.72
N ARG A 10 23.29 -0.99 -8.54
CA ARG A 10 24.20 0.00 -9.13
C ARG A 10 24.49 -0.38 -10.59
N PRO A 11 23.50 -0.26 -11.48
CA PRO A 11 23.65 -0.69 -12.86
C PRO A 11 24.64 0.20 -13.63
N ASP A 12 24.67 1.50 -13.31
CA ASP A 12 25.47 2.50 -14.01
C ASP A 12 26.26 3.38 -13.03
N THR A 13 27.35 3.98 -13.53
CA THR A 13 28.21 4.92 -12.78
C THR A 13 27.51 6.21 -12.37
N THR A 14 26.34 6.50 -12.95
CA THR A 14 25.46 7.64 -12.62
C THR A 14 24.68 7.43 -11.33
N THR A 15 24.55 6.18 -10.85
CA THR A 15 23.78 5.87 -9.65
C THR A 15 24.61 6.15 -8.39
N VAL A 16 24.33 7.27 -7.72
CA VAL A 16 25.08 7.72 -6.53
C VAL A 16 24.31 7.43 -5.23
N THR A 17 25.03 6.96 -4.22
CA THR A 17 24.55 6.88 -2.83
C THR A 17 25.01 8.13 -2.09
N GLN A 18 24.10 8.89 -1.49
CA GLN A 18 24.48 10.06 -0.70
C GLN A 18 25.24 9.64 0.56
N PRO A 19 26.15 10.47 1.11
CA PRO A 19 27.00 10.11 2.25
C PRO A 19 26.24 9.66 3.51
N GLN A 20 25.00 10.12 3.68
CA GLN A 20 24.12 9.82 4.80
C GLN A 20 23.05 8.76 4.49
N HIS A 21 23.04 8.23 3.26
CA HIS A 21 22.07 7.21 2.83
C HIS A 21 22.76 5.85 2.74
N VAL A 22 22.03 4.79 3.10
CA VAL A 22 22.49 3.40 2.95
C VAL A 22 22.25 2.90 1.52
N TRP A 23 21.14 3.36 0.90
CA TRP A 23 20.69 2.92 -0.42
C TRP A 23 20.98 3.96 -1.51
N PRO A 24 21.13 3.53 -2.78
CA PRO A 24 21.30 4.44 -3.91
C PRO A 24 20.12 5.40 -4.06
N THR A 25 20.39 6.61 -4.55
CA THR A 25 19.35 7.60 -4.81
C THR A 25 18.75 7.30 -6.19
N MET A 26 17.49 6.90 -6.21
CA MET A 26 16.75 6.53 -7.41
C MET A 26 15.33 7.09 -7.34
N THR A 27 14.72 7.29 -8.50
CA THR A 27 13.31 7.67 -8.66
C THR A 27 12.38 6.46 -8.42
N ASP A 28 11.09 6.71 -8.19
CA ASP A 28 10.11 5.66 -7.94
C ASP A 28 10.00 4.66 -9.11
N ASP A 29 10.11 5.15 -10.36
CA ASP A 29 10.10 4.30 -11.56
C ASP A 29 11.35 3.41 -11.66
N GLU A 30 12.51 3.92 -11.23
CA GLU A 30 13.75 3.14 -11.16
C GLU A 30 13.68 2.09 -10.07
N TRP A 31 13.16 2.46 -8.89
CA TRP A 31 12.93 1.52 -7.79
C TRP A 31 12.01 0.37 -8.19
N THR A 32 10.92 0.67 -8.92
CA THR A 32 10.00 -0.36 -9.44
C THR A 32 10.74 -1.39 -10.32
N LYS A 33 11.67 -0.94 -11.17
CA LYS A 33 12.47 -1.85 -12.01
C LYS A 33 13.46 -2.68 -11.17
N VAL A 34 14.10 -2.06 -10.19
CA VAL A 34 15.05 -2.73 -9.28
C VAL A 34 14.34 -3.79 -8.44
N GLU A 35 13.15 -3.50 -7.92
CA GLU A 35 12.34 -4.46 -7.14
C GLU A 35 12.00 -5.71 -7.95
N VAL A 36 11.59 -5.56 -9.21
CA VAL A 36 11.31 -6.69 -10.11
C VAL A 36 12.57 -7.54 -10.32
N GLN A 37 13.71 -6.91 -10.59
CA GLN A 37 14.97 -7.63 -10.80
C GLN A 37 15.44 -8.39 -9.54
N LEU A 38 15.30 -7.79 -8.35
CA LEU A 38 15.65 -8.44 -7.09
C LEU A 38 14.72 -9.62 -6.78
N LYS A 39 13.41 -9.44 -7.00
CA LYS A 39 12.43 -10.52 -6.88
C LYS A 39 12.77 -11.69 -7.79
N ASP A 40 13.06 -11.42 -9.06
CA ASP A 40 13.38 -12.45 -10.04
C ASP A 40 14.68 -13.18 -9.70
N LEU A 41 15.69 -12.46 -9.18
CA LEU A 41 16.94 -13.06 -8.70
C LEU A 41 16.72 -14.02 -7.53
N ILE A 42 15.87 -13.66 -6.56
CA ILE A 42 15.51 -14.51 -5.42
C ILE A 42 14.78 -15.77 -5.91
N LEU A 43 13.77 -15.59 -6.76
CA LEU A 43 12.99 -16.71 -7.30
C LEU A 43 13.86 -17.65 -8.12
N GLN A 44 14.77 -17.12 -8.95
CA GLN A 44 15.69 -17.95 -9.73
C GLN A 44 16.62 -18.78 -8.84
N ASP A 45 17.14 -18.22 -7.74
CA ASP A 45 17.97 -18.95 -6.79
C ASP A 45 17.17 -20.04 -6.07
N TYR A 46 15.93 -19.72 -5.67
CA TYR A 46 15.01 -20.69 -5.06
C TYR A 46 14.66 -21.84 -6.02
N GLY A 47 14.29 -21.53 -7.26
CA GLY A 47 13.94 -22.51 -8.28
C GLY A 47 15.10 -23.46 -8.59
N ARG A 48 16.33 -22.94 -8.67
CA ARG A 48 17.53 -23.77 -8.85
C ARG A 48 17.81 -24.67 -7.64
N LYS A 49 17.68 -24.16 -6.41
CA LYS A 49 17.94 -24.93 -5.18
C LYS A 49 16.93 -26.04 -4.94
N ASN A 50 15.65 -25.76 -5.19
CA ASN A 50 14.55 -26.68 -4.90
C ASN A 50 14.07 -27.46 -6.14
N ASN A 51 14.71 -27.24 -7.30
CA ASN A 51 14.31 -27.82 -8.58
C ASN A 51 12.84 -27.56 -8.93
N VAL A 52 12.37 -26.33 -8.67
CA VAL A 52 10.99 -25.87 -8.91
C VAL A 52 10.98 -24.88 -10.06
N ASN A 53 9.99 -25.00 -10.95
CA ASN A 53 9.75 -23.99 -11.98
C ASN A 53 9.11 -22.74 -11.33
N THR A 54 9.80 -21.61 -11.36
CA THR A 54 9.33 -20.36 -10.74
C THR A 54 8.07 -19.80 -11.42
N ALA A 55 7.83 -20.15 -12.69
CA ALA A 55 6.66 -19.69 -13.44
C ALA A 55 5.34 -20.33 -12.97
N SER A 56 5.40 -21.45 -12.23
CA SER A 56 4.21 -22.11 -11.69
C SER A 56 3.82 -21.65 -10.28
N LEU A 57 4.57 -20.72 -9.69
CA LEU A 57 4.30 -20.22 -8.33
C LEU A 57 3.17 -19.19 -8.32
N THR A 58 2.31 -19.29 -7.33
CA THR A 58 1.27 -18.31 -7.01
C THR A 58 1.86 -17.07 -6.32
N GLN A 59 1.10 -15.97 -6.27
CA GLN A 59 1.55 -14.73 -5.61
C GLN A 59 1.79 -14.91 -4.09
N SER A 60 1.03 -15.78 -3.43
CA SER A 60 1.25 -16.12 -2.02
C SER A 60 2.56 -16.89 -1.83
N GLU A 61 2.85 -17.89 -2.66
CA GLU A 61 4.11 -18.65 -2.56
C GLU A 61 5.33 -17.77 -2.85
N ILE A 62 5.22 -16.87 -3.84
CA ILE A 62 6.28 -15.89 -4.13
C ILE A 62 6.54 -14.99 -2.90
N ARG A 63 5.47 -14.50 -2.26
CA ARG A 63 5.58 -13.69 -1.04
C ARG A 63 6.28 -14.48 0.07
N ASP A 64 5.85 -15.71 0.31
CA ASP A 64 6.36 -16.57 1.38
C ASP A 64 7.85 -16.90 1.18
N ILE A 65 8.28 -17.15 -0.07
CA ILE A 65 9.70 -17.34 -0.42
C ILE A 65 10.53 -16.09 -0.09
N ILE A 66 10.03 -14.90 -0.46
CA ILE A 66 10.75 -13.62 -0.21
C ILE A 66 10.82 -13.31 1.29
N LEU A 67 9.75 -13.61 2.03
CA LEU A 67 9.70 -13.43 3.48
C LEU A 67 10.46 -14.50 4.26
N GLY A 68 10.97 -15.54 3.58
CA GLY A 68 11.77 -16.60 4.19
C GLY A 68 10.95 -17.65 4.96
N MET A 69 9.67 -17.81 4.62
CA MET A 69 8.83 -18.88 5.17
C MET A 69 9.18 -20.22 4.51
N GLU A 70 9.05 -21.31 5.26
CA GLU A 70 9.20 -22.67 4.72
C GLU A 70 8.03 -22.99 3.77
N VAL A 71 8.22 -22.71 2.49
CA VAL A 71 7.29 -23.18 1.45
C VAL A 71 7.55 -24.66 1.24
N ALA A 72 6.69 -25.51 1.80
CA ALA A 72 6.70 -26.93 1.53
C ALA A 72 6.63 -27.14 0.01
N PRO A 73 7.54 -27.94 -0.59
CA PRO A 73 7.47 -28.23 -2.02
C PRO A 73 6.06 -28.74 -2.37
N PRO A 74 5.47 -28.34 -3.52
CA PRO A 74 4.10 -28.74 -3.88
C PRO A 74 3.87 -30.27 -3.84
N SER A 75 4.94 -31.05 -4.02
CA SER A 75 4.94 -32.50 -3.88
C SER A 75 4.65 -32.97 -2.44
N GLN A 76 5.22 -32.30 -1.43
CA GLN A 76 4.99 -32.61 -0.02
C GLN A 76 3.64 -32.08 0.46
N GLN A 77 3.18 -30.93 -0.03
CA GLN A 77 1.90 -30.37 0.39
C GLN A 77 0.72 -31.25 -0.07
N ARG A 78 0.76 -31.81 -1.29
CA ARG A 78 -0.25 -32.80 -1.73
C ARG A 78 -0.22 -34.11 -0.94
N GLN A 79 0.95 -34.55 -0.48
CA GLN A 79 1.06 -35.76 0.37
C GLN A 79 0.61 -35.49 1.82
N GLN A 80 0.97 -34.33 2.37
CA GLN A 80 0.57 -33.91 3.71
C GLN A 80 -0.93 -33.64 3.81
N ILE A 81 -1.60 -33.11 2.77
CA ILE A 81 -3.07 -32.95 2.78
C ILE A 81 -3.76 -34.33 2.92
N ALA A 82 -3.28 -35.36 2.22
CA ALA A 82 -3.81 -36.71 2.33
C ALA A 82 -3.52 -37.36 3.70
N GLU A 83 -2.44 -36.96 4.36
CA GLU A 83 -2.06 -37.46 5.69
C GLU A 83 -2.77 -36.71 6.82
N ILE A 84 -3.01 -35.41 6.65
CA ILE A 84 -3.80 -34.53 7.53
C ILE A 84 -5.29 -34.89 7.48
N GLU A 85 -5.87 -35.21 6.31
CA GLU A 85 -7.25 -35.73 6.25
C GLU A 85 -7.40 -37.07 7.01
N LYS A 86 -6.32 -37.85 7.07
CA LYS A 86 -6.27 -39.11 7.83
C LYS A 86 -6.12 -38.88 9.33
N GLN A 87 -5.40 -37.84 9.74
CA GLN A 87 -5.20 -37.45 11.15
C GLN A 87 -6.33 -36.58 11.73
N ALA A 88 -7.03 -35.77 10.92
CA ALA A 88 -8.13 -34.91 11.37
C ALA A 88 -9.37 -35.69 11.85
N ARG A 89 -9.44 -37.01 11.59
CA ARG A 89 -10.45 -37.91 12.18
C ARG A 89 -10.08 -38.45 13.58
N ALA A 90 -8.88 -38.18 14.08
CA ALA A 90 -8.42 -38.64 15.39
C ALA A 90 -7.68 -37.52 16.14
N GLN A 91 -8.33 -37.00 17.19
CA GLN A 91 -7.83 -36.06 18.21
C GLN A 91 -8.14 -34.56 18.05
N SER A 92 -9.12 -34.19 18.87
CA SER A 92 -9.42 -32.92 19.51
C SER A 92 -8.32 -32.42 20.46
N GLN A 93 -8.00 -31.13 20.42
CA GLN A 93 -7.86 -30.17 21.54
C GLN A 93 -7.09 -28.92 21.08
N VAL A 94 -7.77 -27.78 20.97
CA VAL A 94 -7.13 -26.46 20.81
C VAL A 94 -7.26 -25.76 22.16
N THR A 95 -6.12 -25.46 22.79
CA THR A 95 -6.05 -24.78 24.08
C THR A 95 -6.26 -23.28 23.89
N GLU A 96 -7.40 -22.77 24.36
CA GLU A 96 -7.86 -21.39 24.24
C GLU A 96 -7.41 -20.57 25.46
N THR A 97 -6.76 -19.42 25.25
CA THR A 97 -6.37 -18.51 26.35
C THR A 97 -7.30 -17.31 26.38
N THR A 98 -8.12 -17.22 27.43
CA THR A 98 -9.08 -16.12 27.65
C THR A 98 -8.46 -15.03 28.51
N THR A 99 -8.50 -13.77 28.06
CA THR A 99 -8.06 -12.61 28.88
C THR A 99 -9.27 -11.77 29.28
N ARG A 100 -9.39 -11.44 30.56
CA ARG A 100 -10.47 -10.60 31.15
C ARG A 100 -9.95 -9.19 31.43
N SER A 101 -10.67 -8.17 30.98
CA SER A 101 -10.37 -6.77 31.31
C SER A 101 -11.66 -5.97 31.55
N THR A 102 -11.63 -4.99 32.43
CA THR A 102 -12.78 -4.17 32.82
C THR A 102 -12.67 -2.74 32.29
N ASN A 103 -13.74 -2.22 31.68
CA ASN A 103 -13.78 -0.82 31.24
C ASN A 103 -13.99 0.15 32.43
N ILE A 104 -13.86 1.46 32.19
CA ILE A 104 -14.03 2.53 33.20
C ILE A 104 -15.45 2.62 33.82
N HIS A 105 -16.42 1.90 33.26
CA HIS A 105 -17.80 1.79 33.73
C HIS A 105 -18.11 0.42 34.37
N GLY A 106 -17.10 -0.43 34.59
CA GLY A 106 -17.23 -1.69 35.32
C GLY A 106 -17.77 -2.87 34.50
N GLU A 107 -17.88 -2.75 33.18
CA GLU A 107 -18.29 -3.86 32.31
C GLU A 107 -17.09 -4.77 32.01
N GLU A 108 -17.29 -6.08 32.17
CA GLU A 108 -16.28 -7.13 31.93
C GLU A 108 -16.23 -7.45 30.43
N ILE A 109 -15.11 -7.13 29.78
CA ILE A 109 -14.83 -7.50 28.39
C ILE A 109 -14.01 -8.80 28.43
N ILE A 110 -14.59 -9.85 27.86
CA ILE A 110 -13.94 -11.16 27.70
C ILE A 110 -13.49 -11.25 26.24
N THR A 111 -12.18 -11.13 26.00
CA THR A 111 -11.62 -11.28 24.65
C THR A 111 -10.90 -12.61 24.56
N THR A 112 -11.36 -13.43 23.62
CA THR A 112 -10.82 -14.76 23.33
C THR A 112 -9.94 -14.66 22.09
N THR A 113 -8.62 -14.78 22.27
CA THR A 113 -7.65 -14.69 21.17
C THR A 113 -7.16 -16.10 20.82
N GLN A 114 -7.40 -16.55 19.59
CA GLN A 114 -7.08 -17.91 19.14
C GLN A 114 -5.70 -18.05 18.48
N THR A 115 -4.87 -17.01 18.40
CA THR A 115 -3.53 -17.09 17.79
C THR A 115 -2.50 -16.17 18.44
N ASN A 116 -1.28 -16.67 18.63
CA ASN A 116 -0.16 -16.01 19.32
C ASN A 116 0.59 -14.95 18.46
N TYR A 117 0.05 -14.60 17.29
CA TYR A 117 0.74 -13.76 16.29
C TYR A 117 0.52 -12.25 16.51
N GLU A 118 -0.54 -11.85 17.23
CA GLU A 118 -0.93 -10.44 17.36
C GLU A 118 -0.33 -9.73 18.59
N SER A 119 0.44 -10.45 19.41
CA SER A 119 0.99 -9.94 20.68
C SER A 119 2.29 -9.14 20.53
N ALA A 120 2.82 -8.99 19.31
CA ALA A 120 4.04 -8.22 19.06
C ALA A 120 3.75 -6.70 19.01
N SER A 121 3.58 -6.12 20.20
CA SER A 121 3.88 -4.71 20.53
C SER A 121 3.64 -3.70 19.39
N PHE A 122 2.37 -3.36 19.15
CA PHE A 122 2.00 -2.24 18.30
C PHE A 122 2.37 -0.92 18.98
N ALA A 123 3.66 -0.57 18.96
CA ALA A 123 4.16 0.70 19.44
C ALA A 123 3.78 1.81 18.44
N SER A 124 2.52 2.22 18.42
CA SER A 124 2.09 3.41 17.68
C SER A 124 2.50 4.67 18.45
N ARG A 125 3.80 4.98 18.48
CA ARG A 125 4.19 6.40 18.52
C ARG A 125 3.84 7.00 17.17
N SER A 126 2.54 7.24 16.99
CA SER A 126 2.01 7.99 15.87
C SER A 126 2.64 9.36 15.91
N ASP A 127 3.47 9.67 14.91
CA ASP A 127 4.09 10.97 14.70
C ASP A 127 3.08 12.01 14.16
N TRP A 128 1.85 11.99 14.69
CA TRP A 128 0.75 12.85 14.25
C TRP A 128 1.04 14.32 14.54
N ARG A 129 1.85 14.62 15.57
CA ARG A 129 2.20 16.00 15.94
C ARG A 129 3.09 16.65 14.90
N GLN A 130 4.21 16.01 14.53
CA GLN A 130 5.09 16.56 13.50
C GLN A 130 4.37 16.62 12.15
N ARG A 131 3.51 15.63 11.88
CA ARG A 131 2.67 15.61 10.68
C ARG A 131 1.65 16.75 10.63
N ALA A 132 1.00 17.06 11.74
CA ALA A 132 0.07 18.18 11.83
C ALA A 132 0.79 19.51 11.54
N VAL A 133 1.97 19.73 12.15
CA VAL A 133 2.80 20.93 11.91
C VAL A 133 3.20 21.03 10.43
N ASN A 134 3.64 19.93 9.82
CA ASN A 134 4.02 19.93 8.41
C ASN A 134 2.83 20.24 7.49
N SER A 135 1.64 19.75 7.83
CA SER A 135 0.42 19.94 7.03
C SER A 135 -0.06 21.39 7.00
N GLU A 136 0.24 22.21 8.02
CA GLU A 136 -0.10 23.65 8.04
C GLU A 136 0.49 24.41 6.84
N THR A 137 1.62 23.94 6.29
CA THR A 137 2.31 24.61 5.18
C THR A 137 1.88 24.13 3.79
N LEU A 138 1.03 23.10 3.69
CA LEU A 138 0.63 22.49 2.41
C LEU A 138 -0.01 23.50 1.45
N HIS A 139 -0.77 24.46 1.96
CA HIS A 139 -1.41 25.49 1.14
C HIS A 139 -0.42 26.28 0.27
N ARG A 140 0.84 26.44 0.68
CA ARG A 140 1.89 27.13 -0.09
C ARG A 140 2.26 26.38 -1.37
N ARG A 141 2.11 25.05 -1.39
CA ARG A 141 2.35 24.24 -2.60
C ARG A 141 1.42 24.62 -3.75
N THR A 142 0.28 25.26 -3.47
CA THR A 142 -0.66 25.74 -4.51
C THR A 142 -0.20 27.01 -5.24
N GLU A 143 0.94 27.60 -4.84
CA GLU A 143 1.56 28.71 -5.56
C GLU A 143 2.21 28.25 -6.87
N HIS A 144 2.79 27.06 -6.87
CA HIS A 144 3.46 26.44 -8.02
C HIS A 144 2.77 25.11 -8.38
N VAL A 145 1.76 25.18 -9.25
CA VAL A 145 1.03 24.01 -9.74
C VAL A 145 1.51 23.67 -11.14
N HIS A 146 1.99 22.44 -11.31
CA HIS A 146 2.33 21.90 -12.63
C HIS A 146 1.15 21.08 -13.14
N THR A 147 0.72 21.37 -14.37
CA THR A 147 -0.28 20.58 -15.09
C THR A 147 0.42 19.76 -16.15
N ASP A 148 0.17 18.47 -16.16
CA ASP A 148 0.65 17.58 -17.22
C ASP A 148 -0.11 17.89 -18.52
N SER A 149 0.56 18.50 -19.49
CA SER A 149 0.01 18.87 -20.77
C SER A 149 0.19 17.75 -21.78
N ARG A 150 -0.38 16.57 -21.49
CA ARG A 150 -0.54 15.54 -22.53
C ARG A 150 -1.56 16.05 -23.54
N ASP A 151 -1.23 15.92 -24.83
CA ASP A 151 -2.16 16.27 -25.91
C ASP A 151 -3.44 15.45 -25.76
N LEU A 152 -4.52 16.14 -25.42
CA LEU A 152 -5.86 15.62 -25.50
C LEU A 152 -6.22 15.68 -26.99
N GLY A 153 -6.45 14.52 -27.62
CA GLY A 153 -6.97 14.47 -28.99
C GLY A 153 -8.29 15.24 -29.13
N GLU A 154 -8.78 15.41 -30.36
CA GLU A 154 -9.94 16.26 -30.69
C GLU A 154 -11.26 15.90 -29.97
N GLU A 155 -11.37 14.73 -29.32
CA GLU A 155 -12.55 14.27 -28.57
C GLU A 155 -12.40 14.39 -27.03
N GLY A 156 -11.40 15.10 -26.53
CA GLY A 156 -11.13 15.21 -25.09
C GLY A 156 -12.08 16.15 -24.34
N ILE A 157 -12.66 15.69 -23.24
CA ILE A 157 -13.40 16.55 -22.29
C ILE A 157 -12.40 17.36 -21.46
N THR A 158 -12.56 18.69 -21.44
CA THR A 158 -11.72 19.59 -20.65
C THR A 158 -12.32 19.83 -19.27
N TYR A 159 -11.60 19.48 -18.20
CA TYR A 159 -12.01 19.76 -16.83
C TYR A 159 -11.37 21.05 -16.32
N VAL A 160 -12.20 21.99 -15.85
CA VAL A 160 -11.75 23.26 -15.28
C VAL A 160 -11.94 23.22 -13.76
N VAL A 161 -10.84 23.32 -13.02
CA VAL A 161 -10.85 23.31 -11.55
C VAL A 161 -10.55 24.71 -11.01
N PRO A 162 -11.48 25.34 -10.27
CA PRO A 162 -11.25 26.65 -9.66
C PRO A 162 -10.11 26.63 -8.64
N LYS A 163 -9.21 27.61 -8.74
CA LYS A 163 -7.99 27.68 -7.89
C LYS A 163 -8.31 27.79 -6.39
N ASN A 164 -9.41 28.43 -6.03
CA ASN A 164 -9.86 28.54 -4.63
C ASN A 164 -10.27 27.17 -4.05
N ILE A 165 -10.92 26.32 -4.84
CA ILE A 165 -11.32 24.97 -4.43
C ILE A 165 -10.07 24.10 -4.27
N LEU A 166 -9.16 24.12 -5.25
CA LEU A 166 -7.89 23.40 -5.18
C LEU A 166 -7.07 23.81 -3.95
N ARG A 167 -6.92 25.12 -3.70
CA ARG A 167 -6.18 25.63 -2.54
C ARG A 167 -6.79 25.17 -1.21
N ARG A 168 -8.12 25.21 -1.09
CA ARG A 168 -8.81 24.74 0.14
C ARG A 168 -8.64 23.24 0.33
N PHE A 169 -8.76 22.45 -0.74
CA PHE A 169 -8.59 21.01 -0.68
C PHE A 169 -7.17 20.60 -0.26
N VAL A 170 -6.14 21.25 -0.82
CA VAL A 170 -4.74 21.01 -0.42
C VAL A 170 -4.47 21.45 1.02
N ALA A 171 -5.13 22.51 1.51
CA ALA A 171 -4.93 23.01 2.87
C ALA A 171 -5.46 22.06 3.97
N ILE A 172 -6.43 21.20 3.64
CA ILE A 172 -7.01 20.20 4.57
C ILE A 172 -6.46 18.79 4.34
N ALA A 173 -5.53 18.64 3.39
CA ALA A 173 -4.89 17.36 3.11
C ALA A 173 -3.80 17.04 4.14
N ASP A 174 -3.17 15.88 4.00
CA ASP A 174 -2.09 15.42 4.87
C ASP A 174 -0.83 15.11 4.04
N VAL A 175 0.34 15.20 4.68
CA VAL A 175 1.63 14.98 4.01
C VAL A 175 1.97 13.51 3.76
N ARG A 176 1.26 12.57 4.40
CA ARG A 176 1.56 11.13 4.36
C ARG A 176 0.33 10.29 4.02
N THR A 177 -0.84 10.67 4.51
CA THR A 177 -2.10 9.98 4.28
C THR A 177 -2.83 10.60 3.09
N GLN A 178 -3.29 9.75 2.15
CA GLN A 178 -4.09 10.19 1.02
C GLN A 178 -5.47 10.69 1.48
N VAL A 179 -5.93 11.78 0.87
CA VAL A 179 -7.26 12.37 1.07
C VAL A 179 -7.92 12.50 -0.30
N ALA A 180 -9.16 12.02 -0.41
CA ALA A 180 -9.95 12.08 -1.63
C ALA A 180 -11.27 12.84 -1.44
N GLY A 181 -11.83 13.31 -2.54
CA GLY A 181 -13.14 13.95 -2.58
C GLY A 181 -13.79 13.78 -3.94
N PHE A 182 -15.11 13.79 -3.96
CA PHE A 182 -15.90 13.70 -5.18
C PHE A 182 -16.05 15.09 -5.81
N MET A 183 -15.66 15.24 -7.07
CA MET A 183 -15.82 16.49 -7.82
C MET A 183 -17.21 16.55 -8.46
N TYR A 184 -17.96 17.61 -8.16
CA TYR A 184 -19.24 17.90 -8.79
C TYR A 184 -19.15 19.21 -9.56
N GLY A 185 -19.85 19.25 -10.68
CA GLY A 185 -19.74 20.33 -11.64
C GLY A 185 -20.81 20.24 -12.72
N SER A 186 -20.74 21.17 -13.67
CA SER A 186 -21.64 21.18 -14.81
C SER A 186 -20.94 21.74 -16.03
N ALA A 187 -21.42 21.39 -17.22
CA ALA A 187 -20.98 22.04 -18.44
C ALA A 187 -21.56 23.45 -18.54
N PRO A 188 -20.79 24.45 -19.01
CA PRO A 188 -21.34 25.73 -19.41
C PRO A 188 -22.24 25.53 -20.64
N ARG A 189 -23.23 26.43 -20.83
CA ARG A 189 -24.18 26.32 -21.95
C ARG A 189 -23.50 26.48 -23.31
N ASP A 190 -22.39 27.23 -23.33
CA ASP A 190 -21.73 27.66 -24.57
C ASP A 190 -20.60 26.70 -25.01
N ALA A 191 -20.20 25.76 -24.14
CA ALA A 191 -19.13 24.80 -24.43
C ALA A 191 -19.46 23.42 -23.80
N PRO A 192 -20.12 22.52 -24.55
CA PRO A 192 -20.56 21.22 -24.04
C PRO A 192 -19.40 20.26 -23.77
N ASP A 193 -18.19 20.51 -24.26
CA ASP A 193 -17.01 19.67 -24.04
C ASP A 193 -16.18 20.12 -22.83
N VAL A 194 -16.62 21.18 -22.15
CA VAL A 194 -16.02 21.69 -20.92
C VAL A 194 -16.83 21.19 -19.72
N ARG A 195 -16.14 20.79 -18.65
CA ARG A 195 -16.72 20.44 -17.35
C ARG A 195 -16.12 21.35 -16.28
N GLU A 196 -16.91 22.28 -15.77
CA GLU A 196 -16.48 23.17 -14.69
C GLU A 196 -16.78 22.54 -13.34
N VAL A 197 -15.74 22.31 -12.53
CA VAL A 197 -15.87 21.83 -11.15
C VAL A 197 -16.38 22.98 -10.29
N ARG A 198 -17.51 22.77 -9.61
CA ARG A 198 -18.13 23.76 -8.71
C ARG A 198 -17.89 23.47 -7.25
N CYS A 199 -17.74 22.20 -6.89
CA CYS A 199 -17.44 21.81 -5.52
C CYS A 199 -16.72 20.46 -5.47
N ILE A 200 -16.04 20.23 -4.33
CA ILE A 200 -15.49 18.94 -3.94
C ILE A 200 -16.21 18.54 -2.66
N VAL A 201 -16.86 17.37 -2.68
CA VAL A 201 -17.54 16.79 -1.52
C VAL A 201 -16.59 15.81 -0.84
N LEU A 202 -16.41 15.98 0.47
CA LEU A 202 -15.60 15.11 1.30
C LEU A 202 -16.52 14.14 2.05
N PRO A 203 -16.63 12.88 1.60
CA PRO A 203 -17.33 11.87 2.39
C PRO A 203 -16.47 11.46 3.60
N PRO A 204 -17.07 10.78 4.60
CA PRO A 204 -16.31 10.05 5.60
C PRO A 204 -15.34 9.07 4.93
N GLN A 205 -14.07 9.13 5.26
CA GLN A 205 -13.04 8.35 4.56
C GLN A 205 -11.94 7.87 5.50
N VAL A 206 -11.29 6.76 5.15
CA VAL A 206 -10.11 6.25 5.84
C VAL A 206 -8.97 6.16 4.83
N GLY A 207 -7.99 7.06 4.96
CA GLY A 207 -6.82 7.09 4.10
C GLY A 207 -5.65 6.28 4.65
N SER A 208 -4.84 5.73 3.75
CA SER A 208 -3.50 5.21 4.01
C SER A 208 -2.46 5.99 3.18
N GLN A 209 -1.20 5.53 3.16
CA GLN A 209 -0.18 6.08 2.26
C GLN A 209 -0.43 5.73 0.79
N TYR A 210 -1.15 4.64 0.54
CA TYR A 210 -1.25 4.02 -0.78
C TYR A 210 -2.68 4.05 -1.34
N ASP A 211 -3.68 4.09 -0.48
CA ASP A 211 -5.08 4.03 -0.86
C ASP A 211 -5.98 4.90 0.04
N VAL A 212 -7.24 5.03 -0.35
CA VAL A 212 -8.28 5.69 0.43
C VAL A 212 -9.57 4.87 0.32
N LYS A 213 -10.17 4.57 1.47
CA LYS A 213 -11.46 3.89 1.55
C LYS A 213 -12.56 4.94 1.67
N LEU A 214 -13.44 4.96 0.67
CA LEU A 214 -14.62 5.82 0.60
C LEU A 214 -15.89 4.99 0.85
N PRO A 215 -17.02 5.62 1.23
CA PRO A 215 -18.29 4.93 1.33
C PRO A 215 -18.81 4.54 -0.06
N ASP A 216 -19.53 3.41 -0.14
CA ASP A 216 -20.10 2.92 -1.40
C ASP A 216 -21.18 3.85 -1.96
N ALA A 217 -21.92 4.53 -1.07
CA ALA A 217 -22.96 5.46 -1.45
C ALA A 217 -22.37 6.82 -1.85
N LEU A 218 -22.77 7.31 -3.02
CA LEU A 218 -22.43 8.66 -3.45
C LEU A 218 -23.20 9.70 -2.62
N PRO A 219 -22.59 10.87 -2.37
CA PRO A 219 -23.28 12.02 -1.79
C PRO A 219 -24.51 12.43 -2.62
N SER A 220 -25.64 12.62 -1.94
CA SER A 220 -26.92 13.10 -2.49
C SER A 220 -27.06 14.62 -2.42
#